data_AF-A0A2V6B0T5-F1
#
_entry.id   AF-A0A2V6B0T5-F1
#
_cell.length_a   1.000
_cell.length_b   1.000
_cell.length_c   1.000
_cell.angle_alpha   90.00
_cell.angle_beta   90.00
_cell.angle_gamma   90.00
#
_symmetry.space_group_name_H-M   'P 1'
#
loop_
_entity.id
_entity.type
_entity.pdbx_description
1 polymer ?
#
loop_
_entity_poly.entity_id
_entity_poly.type
_entity_poly.pdbx_seq_one_letter_code
_entity_poly.pdbx_strand_id
1 'polypeptide(L)'
;MALFQIPNPADKGTSDSTNVAVRLDEIDSPQASAGLKRLQKEYAKGTKSRIGSWEVFKSDFKQGNTNYSVRVAFRDVADVHVSIVLAWPRLSKNAVRYDSEMERIFRELLNSVNGALGKYPKEKGGVLRHPL
;
A
#
# COMPACT_ATOMS: atom_id res chain seq x y z
N MET A 1 7.41 9.91 0.05
CA MET A 1 6.55 8.87 -0.57
C MET A 1 7.42 7.97 -1.42
N ALA A 2 7.27 6.66 -1.31
CA ALA A 2 7.92 5.68 -2.17
C ALA A 2 6.86 4.96 -3.02
N LEU A 3 7.20 4.68 -4.28
CA LEU A 3 6.34 3.98 -5.24
C LEU A 3 7.09 2.77 -5.77
N PHE A 4 6.43 1.63 -5.78
CA PHE A 4 6.96 0.36 -6.26
C PHE A 4 5.99 -0.25 -7.27
N GLN A 5 6.53 -0.99 -8.22
CA GLN A 5 5.75 -1.76 -9.18
C GLN A 5 5.94 -3.25 -8.92
N ILE A 6 4.83 -3.99 -8.91
CA ILE A 6 4.87 -5.45 -8.86
C ILE A 6 4.70 -5.95 -10.30
N PRO A 7 5.71 -6.64 -10.88
CA PRO A 7 5.61 -7.14 -12.24
C PRO A 7 4.43 -8.10 -12.41
N ASN A 8 3.63 -7.88 -13.44
CA ASN A 8 2.58 -8.80 -13.86
C ASN A 8 2.71 -9.06 -15.36
N PRO A 9 2.88 -10.32 -15.81
CA PRO A 9 2.99 -10.63 -17.24
C PRO A 9 1.82 -10.12 -18.09
N ALA A 10 0.63 -9.97 -17.50
CA ALA A 10 -0.55 -9.45 -18.19
C ALA A 10 -0.45 -7.95 -18.54
N ASP A 11 0.44 -7.20 -17.87
CA ASP A 11 0.70 -5.79 -18.13
C ASP A 11 1.46 -5.58 -19.45
N LYS A 12 2.10 -6.63 -19.99
CA LYS A 12 2.94 -6.51 -21.20
C LYS A 12 2.11 -6.02 -22.39
N GLY A 13 2.45 -4.83 -22.89
CA GLY A 13 1.77 -4.18 -24.00
C GLY A 13 0.54 -3.38 -23.61
N THR A 14 0.31 -3.14 -22.31
CA THR A 14 -0.69 -2.21 -21.80
C THR A 14 0.01 -1.02 -21.11
N SER A 15 -0.74 0.05 -20.84
CA SER A 15 -0.29 1.14 -19.96
C SER A 15 -0.58 0.88 -18.48
N ASP A 16 -1.11 -0.29 -18.15
CA ASP A 16 -1.58 -0.65 -16.83
C ASP A 16 -0.47 -1.33 -16.02
N SER A 17 -0.48 -1.16 -14.70
CA SER A 17 0.50 -1.81 -13.82
C SER A 17 -0.03 -1.99 -12.41
N THR A 18 0.49 -3.00 -11.71
CA THR A 18 0.30 -3.11 -10.27
C THR A 18 1.28 -2.22 -9.52
N ASN A 19 0.73 -1.35 -8.68
CA ASN A 19 1.49 -0.33 -7.97
C ASN A 19 1.26 -0.41 -6.46
N VAL A 20 2.35 -0.25 -5.71
CA VAL A 20 2.34 -0.05 -4.26
C VAL A 20 2.90 1.31 -3.96
N ALA A 21 2.11 2.18 -3.33
CA ALA A 21 2.59 3.44 -2.76
C ALA A 21 2.67 3.32 -1.23
N VAL A 22 3.81 3.70 -0.67
CA VAL A 22 4.02 3.82 0.78
C VAL A 22 4.32 5.27 1.11
N ARG A 23 3.55 5.84 2.03
CA ARG A 23 3.75 7.20 2.53
C ARG A 23 3.84 7.20 4.05
N LEU A 24 4.83 7.95 4.53
CA LEU A 24 5.07 8.27 5.93
C LEU A 24 4.96 9.79 6.04
N ASP A 25 4.08 10.25 6.91
CA ASP A 25 3.71 11.64 7.10
C ASP A 25 3.82 11.96 8.60
N GLU A 26 4.53 13.03 8.98
CA GLU A 26 4.67 13.42 10.39
C GLU A 26 3.31 13.79 11.00
N ILE A 27 2.98 13.25 12.17
CA ILE A 27 1.67 13.45 12.82
C ILE A 27 1.43 14.93 13.15
N ASP A 28 2.47 15.63 13.62
CA ASP A 28 2.36 17.01 14.10
C ASP A 28 2.38 18.04 12.96
N SER A 29 2.53 17.62 11.71
CA SER A 29 2.49 18.51 10.54
C SER A 29 1.04 18.73 10.07
N PRO A 30 0.52 19.97 10.11
CA PRO A 30 -0.82 20.26 9.58
C PRO A 30 -0.96 19.92 8.08
N GLN A 31 0.12 20.12 7.32
CA GLN A 31 0.17 19.79 5.89
C GLN A 31 0.09 18.28 5.66
N ALA A 32 0.81 17.50 6.46
CA ALA A 32 0.82 16.04 6.36
C ALA A 32 -0.55 15.45 6.77
N SER A 33 -1.12 15.93 7.87
CA SER A 33 -2.50 15.63 8.29
C SER A 33 -3.54 15.96 7.20
N ALA A 34 -3.40 17.09 6.52
CA ALA A 34 -4.27 17.45 5.40
C ALA A 34 -4.08 16.51 4.19
N GLY A 35 -2.85 16.12 3.91
CA GLY A 35 -2.49 15.13 2.88
C GLY A 35 -3.13 13.76 3.15
N LEU A 36 -3.05 13.27 4.39
CA LEU A 36 -3.67 12.03 4.83
C LEU A 36 -5.20 12.08 4.66
N LYS A 37 -5.84 13.16 5.11
CA LYS A 37 -7.30 13.35 4.94
C LYS A 37 -7.72 13.37 3.48
N ARG A 38 -6.92 13.94 2.57
CA ARG A 38 -7.18 13.88 1.12
C ARG A 38 -7.08 12.45 0.60
N LEU A 39 -6.06 11.71 1.00
CA LEU A 39 -5.86 10.32 0.59
C LEU A 39 -6.99 9.41 1.11
N GLN A 40 -7.44 9.63 2.35
CA GLN A 40 -8.64 9.00 2.89
C GLN A 40 -9.88 9.34 2.06
N LYS A 41 -10.14 10.62 1.75
CA LYS A 41 -11.30 10.97 0.90
C LYS A 41 -11.26 10.35 -0.49
N GLU A 42 -10.07 10.22 -1.06
CA GLU A 42 -9.87 9.66 -2.39
C GLU A 42 -10.07 8.15 -2.41
N TYR A 43 -9.42 7.43 -1.48
CA TYR A 43 -9.26 5.99 -1.54
C TYR A 43 -9.93 5.20 -0.41
N ALA A 44 -10.33 5.83 0.69
CA ALA A 44 -11.10 5.19 1.77
C ALA A 44 -12.57 5.02 1.38
N LYS A 45 -12.81 4.48 0.17
CA LYS A 45 -14.11 4.17 -0.40
C LYS A 45 -14.36 2.67 -0.30
N GLY A 46 -15.62 2.26 -0.45
CA GLY A 46 -16.00 0.85 -0.42
C GLY A 46 -16.01 0.26 0.98
N THR A 47 -15.60 -1.01 1.11
CA THR A 47 -15.77 -1.77 2.36
C THR A 47 -14.62 -1.51 3.32
N LYS A 48 -14.95 -0.97 4.49
CA LYS A 48 -14.03 -0.79 5.61
C LYS A 48 -13.88 -2.09 6.41
N SER A 49 -12.65 -2.42 6.79
CA SER A 49 -12.34 -3.53 7.69
C SER A 49 -11.08 -3.23 8.51
N ARG A 50 -10.62 -4.21 9.27
CA ARG A 50 -9.40 -4.12 10.08
C ARG A 50 -8.51 -5.33 9.88
N ILE A 51 -7.19 -5.12 9.82
CA ILE A 51 -6.18 -6.19 9.82
C ILE A 51 -5.16 -5.84 10.91
N GLY A 52 -5.26 -6.50 12.06
CA GLY A 52 -4.48 -6.12 13.24
C GLY A 52 -4.74 -4.66 13.64
N SER A 53 -3.68 -3.85 13.72
CA SER A 53 -3.79 -2.41 14.02
C SER A 53 -4.14 -1.54 12.81
N TRP A 54 -4.19 -2.11 11.60
CA TRP A 54 -4.46 -1.37 10.37
C TRP A 54 -5.95 -1.18 10.13
N GLU A 55 -6.35 0.06 9.87
CA GLU A 55 -7.62 0.34 9.23
C GLU A 55 -7.49 0.12 7.73
N VAL A 56 -8.35 -0.70 7.13
CA VAL A 56 -8.25 -1.13 5.73
C VAL A 56 -9.51 -0.81 4.96
N PHE A 57 -9.36 -0.30 3.74
CA PHE A 57 -10.45 -0.07 2.79
C PHE A 57 -10.25 -0.90 1.53
N LYS A 58 -11.33 -1.53 1.08
CA LYS A 58 -11.40 -2.29 -0.16
C LYS A 58 -12.34 -1.59 -1.13
N SER A 59 -11.81 -1.24 -2.29
CA SER A 59 -12.52 -0.51 -3.33
C SER A 59 -12.11 -0.98 -4.70
N ASP A 60 -12.96 -0.70 -5.69
CA ASP A 60 -12.63 -0.80 -7.09
C ASP A 60 -12.70 0.60 -7.73
N PHE A 61 -11.76 0.89 -8.63
CA PHE A 61 -11.65 2.16 -9.35
C PHE A 61 -11.57 1.90 -10.85
N LYS A 62 -11.99 2.87 -11.65
CA LYS A 62 -11.80 2.82 -13.10
C LYS A 62 -10.76 3.85 -13.51
N GLN A 63 -9.70 3.41 -14.18
CA GLN A 63 -8.67 4.27 -14.75
C GLN A 63 -8.68 4.08 -16.26
N GLY A 64 -9.09 5.12 -16.99
CA GLY A 64 -9.40 4.99 -18.42
C GLY A 64 -10.46 3.91 -18.66
N ASN A 65 -10.10 2.85 -19.37
CA ASN A 65 -10.97 1.70 -19.64
C ASN A 65 -10.71 0.49 -18.73
N THR A 66 -9.71 0.56 -17.85
CA THR A 66 -9.31 -0.57 -17.01
C THR A 66 -9.88 -0.41 -15.60
N ASN A 67 -10.49 -1.48 -15.09
CA ASN A 67 -10.93 -1.54 -13.69
C ASN A 67 -9.74 -1.99 -12.82
N TYR A 68 -9.54 -1.31 -11.71
CA TYR A 68 -8.51 -1.60 -10.73
C TYR A 68 -9.16 -2.02 -9.42
N SER A 69 -8.60 -3.04 -8.79
CA SER A 69 -8.83 -3.28 -7.38
C SER A 69 -7.81 -2.53 -6.56
N VAL A 70 -8.28 -1.84 -5.53
CA VAL A 70 -7.47 -0.99 -4.66
C VAL A 70 -7.66 -1.40 -3.21
N ARG A 71 -6.56 -1.52 -2.50
CA ARG A 71 -6.49 -1.74 -1.06
C ARG A 71 -5.71 -0.60 -0.44
N VAL A 72 -6.34 0.08 0.51
CA VAL A 72 -5.67 1.14 1.24
C VAL A 72 -5.67 0.81 2.72
N ALA A 73 -4.53 0.96 3.35
CA ALA A 73 -4.38 0.79 4.78
C ALA A 73 -3.81 2.05 5.42
N PHE A 74 -4.31 2.35 6.61
CA PHE A 74 -3.85 3.43 7.46
C PHE A 74 -3.52 2.91 8.85
N ARG A 75 -2.42 3.39 9.41
CA ARG A 75 -2.02 3.13 10.79
C ARG A 75 -1.07 4.22 11.25
N ASP A 76 -1.20 4.62 12.50
CA ASP A 76 -0.20 5.46 13.16
C ASP A 76 0.86 4.59 13.81
N VAL A 77 2.11 4.95 13.62
CA VAL A 77 3.28 4.27 14.20
C VAL A 77 4.19 5.36 14.76
N ALA A 78 4.45 5.35 16.06
CA ALA A 78 5.26 6.37 16.71
C ALA A 78 4.72 7.78 16.43
N ASP A 79 5.51 8.62 15.77
CA ASP A 79 5.27 10.01 15.41
C ASP A 79 4.87 10.18 13.92
N VAL A 80 4.57 9.09 13.20
CA VAL A 80 4.17 9.14 11.79
C VAL A 80 2.83 8.46 11.51
N HIS A 81 2.07 9.08 10.61
CA HIS A 81 0.99 8.46 9.87
C HIS A 81 1.57 7.59 8.76
N VAL A 82 1.24 6.30 8.77
CA VAL A 82 1.59 5.37 7.70
C VAL A 82 0.37 5.12 6.83
N SER A 83 0.52 5.34 5.53
CA SER A 83 -0.47 4.94 4.53
C SER A 83 0.15 4.08 3.44
N ILE A 84 -0.56 3.01 3.09
CA ILE A 84 -0.16 2.06 2.06
C ILE A 84 -1.32 1.91 1.09
N VAL A 85 -1.04 2.11 -0.20
CA VAL A 85 -2.00 1.91 -1.30
C VAL A 85 -1.45 0.83 -2.20
N LEU A 86 -2.15 -0.29 -2.33
CA LEU A 86 -1.90 -1.30 -3.36
C LEU A 86 -3.04 -1.23 -4.38
N ALA A 87 -2.70 -1.05 -5.65
CA ALA A 87 -3.65 -1.03 -6.77
C ALA A 87 -3.19 -2.00 -7.86
N TRP A 88 -4.09 -2.85 -8.35
CA TRP A 88 -3.80 -3.77 -9.45
C TRP A 88 -4.94 -3.80 -10.48
N PRO A 89 -4.62 -3.87 -11.79
CA PRO A 89 -5.62 -3.88 -12.84
C PRO A 89 -6.30 -5.25 -12.95
N ARG A 90 -7.59 -5.26 -13.27
CA ARG A 90 -8.36 -6.46 -13.63
C ARG A 90 -8.28 -6.68 -15.14
N LEU A 91 -7.13 -7.17 -15.60
CA LEU A 91 -6.89 -7.49 -17.01
C LEU A 91 -7.42 -8.88 -17.33
N SER A 92 -7.93 -9.08 -18.55
CA SER A 92 -8.43 -10.38 -19.02
C SER A 92 -7.35 -11.47 -19.06
N LYS A 93 -6.08 -11.06 -19.18
CA LYS A 93 -4.92 -11.94 -19.21
C LYS A 93 -4.32 -12.23 -17.83
N ASN A 94 -4.88 -11.67 -16.75
CA ASN A 94 -4.41 -11.97 -15.41
C ASN A 94 -4.52 -13.47 -15.13
N ALA A 95 -3.55 -14.02 -14.38
CA ALA A 95 -3.65 -15.38 -13.90
C ALA A 95 -4.91 -15.54 -13.01
N VAL A 96 -5.51 -16.73 -13.02
CA VAL A 96 -6.75 -17.01 -12.25
C VAL A 96 -6.60 -16.68 -10.75
N ARG A 97 -5.40 -16.83 -10.20
CA ARG A 97 -5.09 -16.59 -8.78
C ARG A 97 -4.60 -15.19 -8.47
N TYR A 98 -4.49 -14.32 -9.47
CA TYR A 98 -3.81 -13.04 -9.33
C TYR A 98 -4.41 -12.15 -8.22
N ASP A 99 -5.74 -12.03 -8.18
CA ASP A 99 -6.41 -11.26 -7.12
C ASP A 99 -6.11 -11.81 -5.71
N SER A 100 -6.09 -13.14 -5.56
CA SER A 100 -5.74 -13.77 -4.28
C SER A 100 -4.27 -13.58 -3.91
N GLU A 101 -3.38 -13.53 -4.90
CA GLU A 101 -1.96 -13.23 -4.69
C GLU A 101 -1.76 -11.77 -4.25
N MET A 102 -2.45 -10.81 -4.87
CA MET A 102 -2.37 -9.40 -4.48
C MET A 102 -2.93 -9.16 -3.08
N GLU A 103 -4.02 -9.85 -2.71
CA GLU A 103 -4.54 -9.84 -1.33
C GLU A 103 -3.54 -10.41 -0.32
N ARG A 104 -2.82 -11.47 -0.69
CA ARG A 104 -1.76 -12.05 0.16
C ARG A 104 -0.58 -11.09 0.32
N ILE A 105 -0.07 -10.55 -0.80
CA ILE A 105 1.03 -9.58 -0.79
C ILE A 105 0.67 -8.36 0.07
N PHE A 106 -0.57 -7.86 -0.05
CA PHE A 106 -1.03 -6.76 0.78
C PHE A 106 -0.92 -7.09 2.28
N ARG A 107 -1.41 -8.26 2.71
CA ARG A 107 -1.32 -8.69 4.10
C ARG A 107 0.11 -8.86 4.58
N GLU A 108 0.97 -9.47 3.76
CA GLU A 108 2.39 -9.64 4.05
C GLU A 108 3.09 -8.28 4.21
N LEU A 109 2.78 -7.32 3.33
CA LEU A 109 3.29 -5.96 3.43
C LEU A 109 2.84 -5.29 4.74
N LEU A 110 1.56 -5.35 5.10
CA LEU A 110 1.06 -4.78 6.36
C LEU A 110 1.72 -5.39 7.59
N ASN A 111 2.01 -6.69 7.56
CA ASN A 111 2.68 -7.41 8.65
C ASN A 111 4.19 -7.12 8.72
N SER A 112 4.82 -6.72 7.60
CA SER A 112 6.24 -6.38 7.55
C SER A 112 6.57 -5.03 8.20
N VAL A 113 5.58 -4.13 8.29
CA VAL A 113 5.74 -2.82 8.89
C VAL A 113 5.80 -2.94 10.41
N ASN A 114 7.01 -2.83 10.93
CA ASN A 114 7.30 -2.75 12.35
C ASN A 114 7.92 -1.40 12.66
N GLY A 115 7.47 -0.78 13.75
CA GLY A 115 8.04 0.48 14.21
C GLY A 115 7.68 0.73 15.67
N ALA A 116 8.60 1.38 16.38
CA ALA A 116 8.47 1.78 17.76
C ALA A 116 9.28 3.08 17.97
N LEU A 117 8.91 3.87 18.97
CA LEU A 117 9.73 4.99 19.42
C LEU A 117 10.99 4.44 20.12
N GLY A 118 12.15 5.04 19.84
CA GLY A 118 13.43 4.70 20.49
C GLY A 118 14.53 4.26 19.52
N LYS A 119 15.68 3.84 20.06
CA LYS A 119 16.80 3.35 19.23
C LYS A 119 16.37 2.05 18.54
N TYR A 120 16.44 2.02 17.21
CA TYR A 120 16.27 0.78 16.46
C TYR A 120 17.31 -0.24 16.98
N PRO A 121 16.89 -1.40 17.51
CA PRO A 121 17.83 -2.40 17.97
C PRO A 121 18.66 -2.86 16.77
N LYS A 122 19.97 -2.61 16.82
CA LYS A 122 20.89 -3.19 15.84
C LYS A 122 20.90 -4.69 16.08
N GLU A 123 20.12 -5.45 15.32
CA GLU A 123 20.29 -6.89 15.28
C GLU A 123 21.73 -7.19 14.85
N LYS A 124 22.45 -7.98 15.64
CA LYS A 124 23.77 -8.50 15.25
C LYS A 124 23.57 -9.34 13.99
N GLY A 125 23.98 -8.82 12.84
CA GLY A 125 23.85 -9.48 11.53
C GLY A 125 22.79 -8.89 10.59
N GLY A 126 22.07 -7.84 11.01
CA GLY A 126 21.14 -7.13 10.13
C GLY A 126 21.88 -6.42 8.99
N VAL A 127 21.84 -6.99 7.79
CA VAL A 127 22.37 -6.35 6.58
C VAL A 127 21.40 -5.25 6.16
N LEU A 128 21.80 -3.98 6.33
CA LEU A 128 21.18 -2.86 5.63
C LEU A 128 21.41 -3.05 4.13
N ARG A 129 20.42 -3.59 3.42
CA ARG A 129 20.46 -3.69 1.97
C ARG A 129 20.07 -2.35 1.39
N HIS A 130 21.06 -1.65 0.82
CA HIS A 130 20.80 -0.49 -0.03
C HIS A 130 20.15 -0.99 -1.34
N PRO A 131 19.06 -0.36 -1.81
CA PRO A 131 18.60 -0.58 -3.19
C PRO A 131 19.71 -0.10 -4.15
N LEU A 132 20.05 -0.94 -5.13
CA LEU A 132 20.86 -0.56 -6.28
C LEU A 132 20.04 0.27 -7.27
#